data_AF-A0A434G7S7-F1
#
_entry.id   AF-A0A434G7S7-F1
#
_cell.length_a   1.000
_cell.length_b   1.000
_cell.length_c   1.000
_cell.angle_alpha   90.00
_cell.angle_beta   90.00
_cell.angle_gamma   90.00
#
_symmetry.space_group_name_H-M   'P 1'
#
loop_
_entity.id
_entity.type
_entity.pdbx_description
1 polymer ?
#
loop_
_entity_poly.entity_id
_entity_poly.type
_entity_poly.pdbx_seq_one_letter_code
_entity_poly.pdbx_strand_id
1 'polypeptide(L)'
;ILNASPEAAVGGGLALLKTGDRVRIDLKKATANILISDEELARRRAELESNGGYHYPKHQTPWQEIQRGMVDQFSAGMVLKPAVKYQDVAHTSGVPRDNH
;
A
#
# COMPACT_ATOMS: atom_id res chain seq x y z
N ILE A 1 -4.96 1.80 16.71
CA ILE A 1 -4.32 2.35 15.49
C ILE A 1 -4.49 1.31 14.41
N LEU A 2 -5.20 1.62 13.33
CA LEU A 2 -5.54 0.71 12.23
C LEU A 2 -5.25 1.43 10.90
N ASN A 3 -5.13 0.69 9.79
CA ASN A 3 -5.03 1.24 8.43
C ASN A 3 -3.79 2.12 8.14
N ALA A 4 -2.66 1.82 8.80
CA ALA A 4 -1.41 2.52 8.56
C ALA A 4 -0.98 2.36 7.09
N SER A 5 -0.82 3.49 6.41
CA SER A 5 -0.41 3.59 5.00
C SER A 5 0.89 4.40 4.90
N PRO A 6 1.83 4.06 4.00
CA PRO A 6 1.82 2.89 3.12
C PRO A 6 1.89 1.57 3.91
N GLU A 7 1.28 0.52 3.37
CA GLU A 7 1.33 -0.81 3.98
C GLU A 7 2.75 -1.38 3.92
N ALA A 8 3.06 -2.34 4.81
CA ALA A 8 4.37 -3.00 4.82
C ALA A 8 4.69 -3.68 3.47
N ALA A 9 3.69 -4.25 2.82
CA ALA A 9 3.82 -4.94 1.53
C ALA A 9 4.31 -4.04 0.38
N VAL A 10 4.16 -2.72 0.51
CA VAL A 10 4.65 -1.72 -0.47
C VAL A 10 5.83 -0.90 0.07
N GLY A 11 6.52 -1.38 1.10
CA GLY A 11 7.69 -0.72 1.68
C GLY A 11 7.36 0.40 2.67
N GLY A 12 6.14 0.44 3.21
CA GLY A 12 5.76 1.36 4.27
C GLY A 12 6.58 1.17 5.54
N GLY A 13 6.62 2.19 6.42
CA GLY A 13 7.46 2.20 7.63
C GLY A 13 7.22 1.02 8.58
N LEU A 14 6.07 0.36 8.50
CA LEU A 14 5.77 -0.87 9.23
C LEU A 14 6.67 -2.05 8.83
N ALA A 15 7.15 -2.11 7.58
CA ALA A 15 8.04 -3.18 7.12
C ALA A 15 9.44 -3.16 7.79
N LEU A 16 9.80 -2.02 8.41
CA LEU A 16 11.12 -1.80 9.03
C LEU A 16 11.13 -2.02 10.54
N LEU A 17 9.96 -2.24 11.15
CA LEU A 17 9.84 -2.54 12.57
C LEU A 17 10.35 -3.95 12.88
N LYS A 18 11.11 -4.08 13.96
CA LYS A 18 11.60 -5.35 14.51
C LYS A 18 11.08 -5.49 15.95
N THR A 19 10.88 -6.74 16.40
CA THR A 19 10.45 -7.02 17.77
C THR A 19 11.40 -6.39 18.78
N GLY A 20 10.86 -5.66 19.75
CA GLY A 20 11.64 -4.95 20.77
C GLY A 20 11.88 -3.48 20.48
N ASP A 21 11.57 -2.98 19.28
CA ASP A 21 11.63 -1.55 19.00
C ASP A 21 10.62 -0.78 19.85
N ARG A 22 11.03 0.42 20.28
CA ARG A 22 10.14 1.34 21.00
C ARG A 22 9.37 2.20 20.00
N VAL A 23 8.07 2.33 20.20
CA VAL A 23 7.19 3.19 19.40
C VAL A 23 6.57 4.24 20.30
N ARG A 24 6.68 5.51 19.91
CA ARG A 24 6.01 6.63 20.57
C ARG A 24 4.73 6.98 19.83
N ILE A 25 3.61 6.90 20.55
CA ILE A 25 2.30 7.36 20.09
C ILE A 25 1.95 8.65 20.83
N ASP A 26 1.70 9.71 20.07
CA ASP A 26 1.20 10.99 20.60
C ASP A 26 -0.15 11.30 19.95
N LEU A 27 -1.22 11.18 20.72
CA LEU A 27 -2.60 11.39 20.25
C LEU A 27 -2.93 12.87 20.04
N LYS A 28 -2.26 13.78 20.76
CA LYS A 28 -2.49 15.22 20.58
C LYS A 28 -1.86 15.71 19.28
N LYS A 29 -0.71 15.14 18.93
CA LYS A 29 -0.01 15.45 17.67
C LYS A 29 -0.41 14.53 16.52
N ALA A 30 -1.25 13.54 16.77
CA ALA A 30 -1.60 12.48 15.81
C ALA A 30 -0.37 11.82 15.16
N THR A 31 0.66 11.51 15.95
CA THR A 31 1.89 10.88 15.44
C THR A 31 2.12 9.49 16.03
N ALA A 32 2.73 8.62 15.22
CA ALA A 32 3.20 7.31 15.61
C ALA A 32 4.62 7.12 15.05
N ASN A 33 5.63 7.22 15.92
CA ASN A 33 7.03 7.21 15.50
C ASN A 33 7.78 6.03 16.13
N ILE A 34 8.48 5.24 15.32
CA ILE A 34 9.50 4.33 15.81
C ILE A 34 10.68 5.14 16.35
N LEU A 35 11.21 4.76 17.52
CA LEU A 35 12.31 5.45 18.19
C LEU A 35 13.64 4.77 17.89
N ILE A 36 14.05 4.84 16.63
CA ILE A 36 15.38 4.43 16.15
C ILE A 36 16.05 5.61 15.45
N SER A 37 17.37 5.55 15.21
CA SER A 37 18.07 6.59 14.47
C SER A 37 17.78 6.49 12.97
N ASP A 38 18.01 7.59 12.24
CA ASP A 38 17.81 7.65 10.79
C ASP A 38 18.78 6.71 10.06
N GLU A 39 19.99 6.52 10.58
CA GLU A 39 20.97 5.57 10.05
C GLU A 39 20.48 4.13 10.17
N GLU A 40 19.88 3.78 11.32
CA GLU A 40 19.30 2.45 11.52
C GLU A 40 18.09 2.23 10.60
N LEU A 41 17.25 3.24 10.43
CA LEU A 41 16.11 3.19 9.53
C LEU A 41 16.58 2.99 8.08
N ALA A 42 17.61 3.73 7.64
CA ALA A 42 18.19 3.61 6.31
C ALA A 42 18.84 2.23 6.09
N ARG A 43 19.57 1.72 7.08
CA ARG A 43 20.16 0.38 7.06
C ARG A 43 19.10 -0.71 6.90
N ARG A 44 18.03 -0.65 7.70
CA ARG A 44 16.93 -1.63 7.60
C ARG A 44 16.21 -1.56 6.27
N ARG A 45 16.06 -0.34 5.70
CA ARG A 45 15.48 -0.18 4.37
C ARG A 45 16.35 -0.82 3.31
N ALA A 46 17.66 -0.58 3.33
CA ALA A 46 18.59 -1.22 2.42
C ALA A 46 18.60 -2.76 2.56
N GLU A 47 18.55 -3.27 3.80
CA GLU A 47 18.43 -4.70 4.10
C GLU A 47 17.14 -5.29 3.49
N LEU A 48 16.00 -4.62 3.70
CA LEU A 48 14.71 -5.05 3.17
C LEU A 48 14.71 -5.11 1.64
N GLU A 49 15.20 -4.06 0.97
CA GLU A 49 15.33 -4.02 -0.49
C GLU A 49 16.28 -5.11 -1.01
N SER A 50 17.42 -5.34 -0.32
CA SER A 50 18.37 -6.39 -0.70
C SER A 50 17.81 -7.80 -0.57
N ASN A 51 16.85 -8.00 0.34
CA ASN A 51 16.15 -9.26 0.54
C ASN A 51 14.95 -9.45 -0.40
N GLY A 52 14.77 -8.56 -1.38
CA GLY A 52 13.68 -8.63 -2.36
C GLY A 52 12.37 -8.01 -1.88
N GLY A 53 12.42 -7.13 -0.88
CA GLY A 53 11.27 -6.43 -0.32
C GLY A 53 10.51 -7.24 0.74
N TYR A 54 9.32 -6.77 1.11
CA TYR A 54 8.48 -7.46 2.07
C TYR A 54 7.97 -8.80 1.51
N HIS A 55 8.20 -9.90 2.22
CA HIS A 55 7.78 -11.22 1.77
C HIS A 55 6.25 -11.38 1.88
N TYR A 56 5.61 -11.67 0.76
CA TYR A 56 4.21 -12.10 0.71
C TYR A 56 4.05 -13.28 -0.27
N PRO A 57 3.01 -14.12 -0.09
CA PRO A 57 2.76 -15.24 -1.00
C PRO A 57 2.52 -14.78 -2.43
N LYS A 58 2.98 -15.57 -3.41
CA LYS A 58 2.68 -15.35 -4.83
C LYS A 58 1.17 -15.31 -5.10
N HIS A 59 0.78 -14.73 -6.24
CA HIS A 59 -0.60 -14.82 -6.72
C HIS A 59 -0.98 -16.30 -6.91
N GLN A 60 -2.16 -16.66 -6.44
CA GLN A 60 -2.73 -18.00 -6.57
C GLN A 60 -3.91 -18.02 -7.53
N THR A 61 -4.50 -16.86 -7.84
CA THR A 61 -5.61 -16.73 -8.78
C THR A 61 -5.45 -15.47 -9.65
N PRO A 62 -6.05 -15.44 -10.85
CA PRO A 62 -6.02 -14.24 -11.70
C PRO A 62 -6.57 -13.00 -11.01
N TRP A 63 -7.61 -13.16 -10.17
CA TRP A 63 -8.16 -12.03 -9.42
C TRP A 63 -7.15 -11.44 -8.42
N GLN A 64 -6.33 -12.28 -7.76
CA GLN A 64 -5.29 -11.79 -6.86
C GLN A 64 -4.20 -11.00 -7.58
N GLU A 65 -3.88 -11.36 -8.83
CA GLU A 65 -2.93 -10.61 -9.66
C GLU A 65 -3.50 -9.24 -10.04
N ILE A 66 -4.72 -9.22 -10.59
CA ILE A 66 -5.43 -7.99 -10.94
C ILE A 66 -5.55 -7.06 -9.74
N GLN A 67 -6.02 -7.58 -8.60
CA GLN A 67 -6.25 -6.80 -7.39
C GLN A 67 -4.93 -6.19 -6.88
N ARG A 68 -3.87 -6.99 -6.73
CA ARG A 68 -2.58 -6.49 -6.21
C ARG A 68 -1.86 -5.54 -7.18
N GLY A 69 -2.10 -5.68 -8.49
CA GLY A 69 -1.53 -4.81 -9.50
C GLY A 69 -2.25 -3.46 -9.64
N MET A 70 -3.54 -3.38 -9.27
CA MET A 70 -4.39 -2.21 -9.59
C MET A 70 -4.92 -1.45 -8.38
N VAL A 71 -4.99 -2.06 -7.20
CA VAL A 71 -5.58 -1.42 -6.00
C VAL A 71 -4.68 -0.32 -5.44
N ASP A 72 -5.30 0.75 -4.97
CA ASP A 72 -4.62 1.83 -4.24
C ASP A 72 -4.45 1.55 -2.75
N GLN A 73 -3.57 2.31 -2.10
CA GLN A 73 -3.38 2.25 -0.65
C GLN A 73 -4.68 2.61 0.09
N PHE A 74 -4.80 2.13 1.34
CA PHE A 74 -5.99 2.39 2.15
C PHE A 74 -6.32 3.88 2.28
N SER A 75 -5.31 4.74 2.39
CA SER A 75 -5.49 6.20 2.45
C SER A 75 -6.18 6.80 1.22
N ALA A 76 -6.19 6.10 0.09
CA ALA A 76 -6.86 6.47 -1.15
C ALA A 76 -8.15 5.66 -1.41
N GLY A 77 -8.64 4.91 -0.41
CA GLY A 77 -9.93 4.23 -0.46
C GLY A 77 -9.91 2.79 -1.00
N MET A 78 -8.73 2.20 -1.22
CA MET A 78 -8.56 0.82 -1.73
C MET A 78 -9.31 0.53 -3.05
N VAL A 79 -9.53 1.55 -3.87
CA VAL A 79 -10.18 1.39 -5.18
C VAL A 79 -9.20 0.83 -6.20
N LEU A 80 -9.72 0.25 -7.29
CA LEU A 80 -8.90 0.02 -8.47
C LEU A 80 -8.50 1.39 -9.04
N LYS A 81 -7.20 1.74 -9.02
CA LYS A 81 -6.69 3.05 -9.47
C LYS A 81 -7.21 3.47 -10.84
N PRO A 82 -7.34 2.59 -11.86
CA PRO A 82 -7.87 3.00 -13.16
C PRO A 82 -9.37 3.34 -13.11
N ALA A 83 -10.13 2.74 -12.19
CA ALA A 83 -11.59 2.83 -12.17
C ALA A 83 -12.10 4.25 -11.92
N VAL A 84 -11.38 5.06 -11.15
CA VAL A 84 -11.78 6.45 -10.84
C VAL A 84 -11.84 7.36 -12.07
N LYS A 85 -11.22 6.95 -13.19
CA LYS A 85 -11.27 7.68 -14.47
C LYS A 85 -12.59 7.51 -15.21
N TYR A 86 -13.32 6.42 -14.95
CA TYR A 86 -14.54 6.08 -15.66
C TYR A 86 -15.73 6.53 -14.82
N GLN A 87 -16.31 7.66 -15.21
CA GLN A 87 -17.47 8.27 -14.56
C GLN A 87 -18.50 8.61 -15.63
N ASP A 88 -19.79 8.54 -15.26
CA ASP A 88 -20.90 8.92 -16.14
C ASP A 88 -20.88 8.30 -17.56
N VAL A 89 -20.44 7.04 -17.64
CA VAL A 89 -20.11 6.38 -18.91
C VAL A 89 -21.26 6.33 -19.91
N ALA A 90 -22.51 6.33 -19.44
CA ALA A 90 -23.69 6.33 -20.29
C ALA A 90 -23.85 7.62 -21.11
N HIS A 91 -23.39 8.76 -20.57
CA HIS A 91 -23.49 10.06 -21.24
C HIS A 91 -22.15 10.51 -21.84
N THR A 92 -21.01 10.11 -21.27
CA THR A 92 -19.69 10.59 -21.70
C THR A 92 -18.98 9.70 -22.71
N SER A 93 -19.28 8.40 -22.74
CA SER A 93 -18.53 7.42 -23.53
C SER A 93 -19.27 6.95 -24.78
N GLY A 94 -20.49 7.45 -25.00
CA GLY A 94 -21.35 7.06 -26.11
C GLY A 94 -21.92 5.65 -25.98
N VAL A 95 -22.69 5.24 -26.99
CA VAL A 95 -23.26 3.88 -27.04
C VAL A 95 -22.14 2.87 -27.33
N PRO A 96 -22.02 1.79 -26.54
CA PRO A 96 -21.07 0.72 -26.83
C PRO A 96 -21.28 0.13 -28.22
N ARG A 97 -20.23 -0.50 -28.77
CA ARG A 97 -20.29 -1.14 -30.09
C ARG A 97 -21.44 -2.15 -30.14
N ASP A 98 -22.29 -2.04 -31.18
CA ASP A 98 -23.28 -3.07 -31.50
C ASP A 98 -22.56 -4.40 -31.79
N ASN A 99 -23.03 -5.47 -31.17
CA ASN A 99 -22.40 -6.77 -31.32
C ASN A 99 -23.00 -7.59 -32.47
N HIS A 100 -24.20 -7.26 -32.98
CA HIS A 100 -24.89 -7.99 -34.06
C HIS A 100 -25.64 -7.07 -35.03
#